data_AF-A0A953E0P8-F1
#
_entry.id   AF-A0A953E0P8-F1
#
_cell.length_a   1.000
_cell.length_b   1.000
_cell.length_c   1.000
_cell.angle_alpha   90.00
_cell.angle_beta   90.00
_cell.angle_gamma   90.00
#
_symmetry.space_group_name_H-M   'P 1'
#
loop_
_entity.id
_entity.type
_entity.pdbx_description
1 polymer ?
#
loop_
_entity_poly.entity_id
_entity_poly.type
_entity_poly.pdbx_seq_one_letter_code
_entity_poly.pdbx_strand_id
1 'polypeptide(L)'
;MANIKSQIKRIRTNEKARLRNKAVKSALKTAIRKFREAADAGNVTEAVALMRAACRQLDKAVSKGVIHRNQAANRKSAIARRAAALQQAAPVATEEKPTRRRGTATRPAKAAKAATRPATRTTRSTSRRTAASGEGTSATTDTPATD
;
A
#
# COMPACT_ATOMS: atom_id res chain seq x y z
N MET A 1 -2.92 -30.82 12.40
CA MET A 1 -1.68 -31.61 12.61
C MET A 1 -1.20 -32.09 11.25
N ALA A 2 0.06 -31.89 10.88
CA ALA A 2 0.58 -32.37 9.60
C ALA A 2 1.19 -33.75 9.78
N ASN A 3 0.74 -34.72 8.99
CA ASN A 3 1.23 -36.10 9.08
C ASN A 3 2.46 -36.32 8.18
N ILE A 4 2.55 -35.60 7.07
CA ILE A 4 3.65 -35.73 6.12
C ILE A 4 4.90 -34.98 6.63
N LYS A 5 6.05 -35.67 6.65
CA LYS A 5 7.35 -35.12 7.15
C LYS A 5 7.72 -33.78 6.50
N SER A 6 7.48 -33.62 5.20
CA SER A 6 7.75 -32.38 4.47
C SER A 6 6.88 -31.21 4.95
N GLN A 7 5.61 -31.47 5.28
CA GLN A 7 4.68 -30.47 5.81
C GLN A 7 5.06 -30.03 7.23
N ILE A 8 5.43 -30.97 8.10
CA ILE A 8 5.93 -30.67 9.46
C ILE A 8 7.14 -29.72 9.38
N LYS A 9 8.07 -29.98 8.45
CA LYS A 9 9.22 -29.11 8.20
C LYS A 9 8.78 -27.71 7.78
N ARG A 10 7.84 -27.60 6.83
CA ARG A 10 7.31 -26.30 6.35
C ARG A 10 6.63 -25.51 7.46
N ILE A 11 5.83 -26.15 8.32
CA ILE A 11 5.19 -25.51 9.48
C ILE A 11 6.25 -24.91 10.41
N ARG A 12 7.28 -25.68 10.77
CA ARG A 12 8.38 -25.20 11.63
C ARG A 12 9.11 -24.01 11.03
N THR A 13 9.42 -24.03 9.73
CA THR A 13 10.10 -22.91 9.06
C THR A 13 9.21 -21.67 8.95
N ASN A 14 7.92 -21.88 8.64
CA ASN A 14 6.95 -20.80 8.51
C ASN A 14 6.73 -20.11 9.85
N GLU A 15 6.68 -20.86 10.95
CA GLU A 15 6.52 -20.29 12.29
C GLU A 15 7.70 -19.38 12.65
N LYS A 16 8.94 -19.84 12.40
CA LYS A 16 10.15 -19.01 12.61
C LYS A 16 10.14 -17.75 11.75
N ALA A 17 9.66 -17.83 10.51
CA ALA A 17 9.52 -16.65 9.65
C ALA A 17 8.39 -15.73 10.13
N ARG A 18 7.27 -16.29 10.58
CA ARG A 18 6.10 -15.57 11.11
C ARG A 18 6.48 -14.71 12.31
N LEU A 19 7.19 -15.28 13.29
CA LEU A 19 7.62 -14.57 14.49
C LEU A 19 8.55 -13.39 14.18
N ARG A 20 9.56 -13.61 13.31
CA ARG A 20 10.46 -12.54 12.83
C ARG A 20 9.68 -11.42 12.12
N ASN A 21 8.78 -11.79 11.21
CA ASN A 21 7.97 -10.83 10.47
C ASN A 21 6.99 -10.07 11.39
N LYS A 22 6.44 -10.73 12.41
CA LYS A 22 5.56 -10.11 13.41
C LYS A 22 6.30 -9.00 14.15
N ALA A 23 7.50 -9.28 14.66
CA ALA A 23 8.32 -8.31 15.39
C ALA A 23 8.73 -7.11 14.51
N VAL A 24 9.15 -7.34 13.26
CA VAL A 24 9.50 -6.25 12.34
C VAL A 24 8.28 -5.41 11.98
N LYS A 25 7.13 -6.05 11.72
CA LYS A 25 5.88 -5.34 11.39
C LYS A 25 5.35 -4.52 12.58
N SER A 26 5.44 -5.03 13.81
CA SER A 26 5.03 -4.27 15.00
C SER A 26 5.92 -3.06 15.22
N ALA A 27 7.25 -3.22 15.16
CA ALA A 27 8.19 -2.11 15.29
C ALA A 27 7.93 -1.01 14.24
N LEU A 28 7.70 -1.38 12.98
CA LEU A 28 7.35 -0.43 11.92
C LEU A 28 6.06 0.33 12.20
N LYS A 29 5.01 -0.37 12.65
CA LYS A 29 3.72 0.28 13.00
C LYS A 29 3.93 1.29 14.12
N THR A 30 4.71 0.95 15.14
CA THR A 30 5.02 1.85 16.26
C THR A 30 5.79 3.08 15.80
N ALA A 31 6.82 2.93 14.96
CA ALA A 31 7.59 4.08 14.47
C ALA A 31 6.74 5.04 13.62
N ILE A 32 5.85 4.50 12.78
CA ILE A 32 4.91 5.30 11.99
C ILE A 32 3.90 6.00 12.93
N ARG A 33 3.42 5.34 13.97
CA ARG A 33 2.50 5.93 14.95
C ARG A 33 3.16 7.10 15.70
N LYS A 34 4.39 6.93 16.20
CA LYS A 34 5.15 8.00 16.86
C LYS A 34 5.33 9.23 15.96
N PHE A 35 5.63 9.03 14.67
CA PHE A 35 5.70 10.13 13.72
C PHE A 35 4.34 10.84 13.57
N ARG A 36 3.24 10.09 13.52
CA ARG A 36 1.90 10.69 13.43
C ARG A 36 1.55 11.50 14.67
N GLU A 37 1.81 10.96 15.86
CA GLU A 37 1.59 11.66 17.13
C GLU A 37 2.40 12.96 17.20
N ALA A 38 3.69 12.95 16.84
CA ALA A 38 4.51 14.16 16.80
C ALA A 38 4.06 15.16 15.73
N ALA A 39 3.58 14.66 14.59
CA ALA A 39 3.02 15.49 13.53
C ALA A 39 1.72 16.17 13.95
N ASP A 40 0.85 15.45 14.67
CA ASP A 40 -0.41 15.98 15.17
C ASP A 40 -0.18 16.98 16.33
N ALA A 41 0.91 16.83 17.09
CA ALA A 41 1.34 17.78 18.11
C ALA A 41 2.03 19.05 17.58
N GLY A 42 2.38 19.11 16.28
CA GLY A 42 3.00 20.29 15.67
C GLY A 42 4.51 20.48 15.93
N ASN A 43 5.18 19.52 16.59
CA ASN A 43 6.61 19.60 16.88
C ASN A 43 7.47 19.31 15.64
N VAL A 44 7.88 20.34 14.91
CA VAL A 44 8.61 20.20 13.63
C VAL A 44 9.97 19.50 13.79
N THR A 45 10.73 19.82 14.84
CA THR A 45 12.07 19.26 15.08
C THR A 45 12.02 17.76 15.37
N GLU A 46 11.13 17.34 16.27
CA GLU A 46 10.91 15.94 16.62
C GLU A 46 10.33 15.15 15.46
N ALA A 47 9.38 15.72 14.71
CA ALA A 47 8.78 15.09 13.54
C ALA A 47 9.83 14.77 12.46
N VAL A 48 10.81 15.66 12.24
CA VAL A 48 11.92 15.43 11.28
C VAL A 48 12.83 14.30 11.75
N ALA A 49 13.17 14.24 13.05
CA ALA A 49 13.98 13.17 13.60
C ALA A 49 13.27 11.80 13.49
N LEU A 50 11.99 11.75 13.87
CA LEU A 50 11.17 10.54 13.80
C LEU A 50 10.90 10.10 12.35
N MET A 51 10.74 11.05 11.42
CA MET A 51 10.65 10.75 9.99
C MET A 51 11.90 10.02 9.49
N ARG A 52 13.10 10.54 9.81
CA ARG A 52 14.36 9.92 9.40
C ARG A 52 14.51 8.51 9.97
N ALA A 53 14.15 8.32 11.24
CA ALA A 53 14.15 7.00 11.88
C ALA A 53 13.18 6.02 11.21
N ALA A 54 11.94 6.45 10.94
CA ALA A 54 10.92 5.64 10.27
C ALA A 54 11.34 5.25 8.83
N CYS A 55 11.92 6.18 8.07
CA CYS A 55 12.45 5.89 6.73
C CYS A 55 13.55 4.83 6.75
N ARG A 56 14.51 4.94 7.67
CA ARG A 56 15.58 3.93 7.85
C ARG A 56 15.02 2.55 8.18
N GLN A 57 14.01 2.48 9.05
CA GLN A 57 13.38 1.21 9.40
C GLN A 57 12.60 0.59 8.23
N LEU A 58 11.92 1.40 7.40
CA LEU A 58 11.24 0.93 6.20
C LEU A 58 12.22 0.30 5.21
N ASP A 59 13.38 0.91 4.98
CA ASP A 59 14.40 0.37 4.08
C ASP A 59 15.04 -0.92 4.59
N LYS A 60 15.31 -0.99 5.90
CA LYS A 60 15.77 -2.23 6.53
C LYS A 60 14.73 -3.35 6.39
N ALA A 61 13.44 -3.04 6.47
CA ALA A 61 12.38 -4.03 6.30
C ALA A 61 12.22 -4.50 4.85
N VAL A 62 12.48 -3.64 3.85
CA VAL A 62 12.55 -4.03 2.43
C VAL A 62 13.74 -4.96 2.21
N SER A 63 14.91 -4.61 2.73
CA SER A 63 16.13 -5.42 2.61
C SER A 63 15.98 -6.81 3.23
N LYS A 64 15.22 -6.91 4.32
CA LYS A 64 14.87 -8.19 4.98
C LYS A 64 13.71 -8.95 4.30
N GLY A 65 13.12 -8.40 3.23
CA GLY A 65 12.00 -9.01 2.51
C GLY A 65 10.67 -9.05 3.28
N VAL A 66 10.53 -8.27 4.36
CA VAL A 66 9.32 -8.29 5.21
C VAL A 66 8.19 -7.46 4.58
N ILE A 67 8.54 -6.39 3.87
CA ILE A 67 7.61 -5.53 3.13
C ILE A 67 8.09 -5.35 1.70
N HIS A 68 7.14 -5.22 0.76
CA HIS A 68 7.46 -4.97 -0.64
C HIS A 68 7.95 -3.53 -0.85
N ARG A 69 8.84 -3.33 -1.83
CA ARG A 69 9.42 -2.01 -2.18
C ARG A 69 8.35 -0.93 -2.40
N ASN A 70 7.24 -1.27 -3.07
CA ASN A 70 6.14 -0.32 -3.32
C ASN A 70 5.40 0.03 -2.03
N GLN A 71 5.24 -0.93 -1.10
CA GLN A 71 4.61 -0.65 0.19
C GLN A 71 5.48 0.29 1.02
N ALA A 72 6.80 0.12 0.99
CA ALA A 72 7.73 1.06 1.62
C ALA A 72 7.68 2.44 0.97
N ALA A 73 7.70 2.51 -0.38
CA ALA A 73 7.60 3.76 -1.13
C ALA A 73 6.32 4.54 -0.81
N ASN A 74 5.16 3.88 -0.82
CA ASN A 74 3.87 4.50 -0.51
C ASN A 74 3.83 5.06 0.93
N ARG A 75 4.42 4.34 1.89
CA ARG A 75 4.51 4.81 3.29
C ARG A 75 5.47 5.99 3.42
N LYS A 76 6.63 5.94 2.77
CA LYS A 76 7.57 7.07 2.73
C LYS A 76 6.94 8.32 2.12
N SER A 77 6.23 8.18 1.00
CA SER A 77 5.55 9.31 0.36
C SER A 77 4.47 9.91 1.26
N ALA A 78 3.72 9.08 2.00
CA ALA A 78 2.70 9.57 2.92
C ALA A 78 3.32 10.37 4.09
N ILE A 79 4.41 9.86 4.68
CA ILE A 79 5.16 10.54 5.74
C ILE A 79 5.72 11.87 5.24
N ALA A 80 6.36 11.87 4.06
CA ALA A 80 6.96 13.05 3.46
C ALA A 80 5.93 14.14 3.15
N ARG A 81 4.75 13.77 2.61
CA ARG A 81 3.65 14.72 2.37
C ARG A 81 3.17 15.39 3.66
N ARG A 82 3.04 14.62 4.74
CA ARG A 82 2.60 15.14 6.03
C ARG A 82 3.65 16.07 6.65
N ALA A 83 4.93 15.71 6.59
CA ALA A 83 6.01 16.57 7.03
C ALA A 83 6.11 17.88 6.22
N ALA A 84 5.95 17.79 4.90
CA ALA A 84 5.93 18.98 4.03
C ALA A 84 4.74 19.90 4.33
N ALA A 85 3.55 19.33 4.60
CA ALA A 85 2.38 20.12 5.00
C ALA A 85 2.60 20.86 6.32
N LEU A 86 3.25 20.23 7.32
CA LEU A 86 3.61 20.89 8.57
C LEU A 86 4.62 22.03 8.36
N GLN A 87 5.58 21.83 7.46
CA GLN A 87 6.57 22.86 7.12
C GLN A 87 5.95 24.02 6.32
N GLN A 88 4.94 23.74 5.48
CA GLN A 88 4.20 24.75 4.71
C GLN A 88 3.14 25.48 5.51
N ALA A 89 2.75 24.99 6.69
CA ALA A 89 1.94 25.74 7.64
C ALA A 89 2.77 26.77 8.43
N ALA A 90 4.11 26.70 8.35
CA ALA A 90 5.05 27.55 9.07
C ALA A 90 5.67 28.76 8.31
N PRO A 91 5.42 29.06 7.01
CA PRO A 91 5.93 30.28 6.40
C PRO A 91 4.79 31.28 6.13
N VAL A 92 4.71 32.30 6.98
CA VAL A 92 4.44 33.66 6.50
C VAL A 92 5.78 34.39 6.53
N ALA A 93 6.28 34.73 5.34
CA ALA A 93 7.09 35.90 4.97
C ALA A 93 8.21 35.55 3.95
N THR A 94 8.10 36.23 2.80
CA THR A 94 9.16 36.64 1.86
C THR A 94 9.93 35.55 1.08
N GLU A 95 9.49 35.26 -0.15
CA GLU A 95 10.05 35.81 -1.41
C GLU A 95 9.63 35.01 -2.65
N GLU A 96 9.53 35.74 -3.76
CA GLU A 96 8.89 35.36 -4.99
C GLU A 96 9.69 34.35 -5.85
N LYS A 97 8.89 33.52 -6.56
CA LYS A 97 9.16 32.67 -7.74
C LYS A 97 10.50 32.87 -8.49
N PRO A 98 11.00 31.77 -9.09
CA PRO A 98 10.76 31.70 -10.54
C PRO A 98 10.17 30.38 -11.00
N THR A 99 9.21 30.47 -11.93
CA THR A 99 8.71 29.34 -12.70
C THR A 99 9.83 28.77 -13.56
N ARG A 100 10.41 27.63 -13.14
CA ARG A 100 11.10 26.77 -14.10
C ARG A 100 10.05 26.11 -14.99
N ARG A 101 9.88 26.63 -16.21
CA ARG A 101 9.31 25.90 -17.35
C ARG A 101 9.96 24.51 -17.40
N ARG A 102 9.23 23.47 -16.99
CA ARG A 102 9.59 22.10 -17.38
C ARG A 102 9.22 21.98 -18.85
N GLY A 103 10.19 22.14 -19.73
CA GLY A 103 10.05 21.69 -21.10
C GLY A 103 9.60 20.24 -21.08
N THR A 104 8.48 19.94 -21.74
CA THR A 104 8.12 18.57 -22.06
C THR A 104 9.19 18.05 -23.00
N ALA A 105 10.17 17.32 -22.47
CA ALA A 105 11.06 16.52 -23.30
C ALA A 105 10.20 15.43 -23.93
N THR A 106 9.73 15.69 -25.15
CA THR A 106 9.25 14.67 -26.07
C THR A 106 10.34 13.61 -26.16
N ARG A 107 10.14 12.48 -25.49
CA ARG A 107 11.03 11.32 -25.58
C ARG A 107 11.03 10.89 -27.05
N PRO A 108 12.18 10.87 -27.76
CA PRO A 108 12.20 10.37 -29.11
C PRO A 108 11.73 8.91 -29.10
N ALA A 109 10.77 8.61 -29.96
CA ALA A 109 10.25 7.27 -30.15
C ALA A 109 11.42 6.34 -30.51
N LYS A 110 11.81 5.46 -29.58
CA LYS A 110 12.68 4.35 -29.93
C LYS A 110 11.86 3.42 -30.82
N ALA A 111 12.29 3.34 -32.08
CA ALA A 111 11.71 2.57 -33.15
C ALA A 111 11.27 1.16 -32.71
N ALA A 112 10.03 0.84 -33.05
CA ALA A 112 9.49 -0.50 -33.00
C ALA A 112 10.24 -1.38 -34.00
N LYS A 113 11.02 -2.35 -33.51
CA LYS A 113 11.36 -3.53 -34.32
C LYS A 113 10.27 -4.58 -34.05
N ALA A 114 9.34 -4.67 -34.99
CA ALA A 114 8.33 -5.71 -35.05
C ALA A 114 9.03 -7.07 -35.15
N ALA A 115 8.86 -7.89 -34.12
CA ALA A 115 9.12 -9.32 -34.19
C ALA A 115 7.77 -10.02 -34.01
N THR A 116 7.25 -10.51 -35.12
CA THR A 116 6.10 -11.39 -35.27
C THR A 116 6.07 -12.45 -34.17
N ARG A 117 5.07 -12.40 -33.28
CA ARG A 117 4.67 -13.55 -32.45
C ARG A 117 3.26 -13.95 -32.87
N PRO A 118 3.04 -15.19 -33.36
CA PRO A 118 1.72 -15.61 -33.82
C PRO A 118 0.75 -15.72 -32.64
N ALA A 119 -0.46 -15.20 -32.86
CA ALA A 119 -1.56 -15.22 -31.92
C ALA A 119 -2.18 -16.62 -31.81
N THR A 120 -2.06 -17.27 -30.65
CA THR A 120 -2.99 -18.34 -30.27
C THR A 120 -4.24 -17.70 -29.69
N ARG A 121 -5.23 -17.52 -30.57
CA ARG A 121 -6.58 -17.02 -30.29
C ARG A 121 -7.37 -18.04 -29.46
N THR A 122 -7.37 -17.91 -28.13
CA THR A 122 -8.39 -18.55 -27.30
C THR A 122 -9.53 -17.55 -27.06
N THR A 123 -10.55 -17.63 -27.90
CA THR A 123 -11.83 -16.94 -27.72
C THR A 123 -12.59 -17.59 -26.55
N ARG A 124 -12.69 -16.92 -25.40
CA ARG A 124 -13.75 -17.24 -24.44
C ARG A 124 -14.84 -16.18 -24.53
N SER A 125 -15.91 -16.61 -25.18
CA SER A 125 -17.21 -15.98 -25.35
C SER A 125 -17.67 -15.15 -24.15
N THR A 126 -17.93 -13.87 -24.41
CA THR A 126 -18.92 -13.08 -23.67
C THR A 126 -20.11 -12.85 -24.59
N SER A 127 -21.08 -13.76 -24.56
CA SER A 127 -22.43 -13.50 -25.09
C SER A 127 -23.36 -13.12 -23.94
N ARG A 128 -23.81 -11.87 -23.96
CA ARG A 128 -25.00 -11.37 -23.25
C ARG A 128 -26.26 -11.99 -23.86
N ARG A 129 -27.26 -12.30 -23.01
CA ARG A 129 -28.72 -12.22 -23.28
C ARG A 129 -29.46 -12.46 -21.94
N THR A 130 -29.78 -11.43 -21.15
CA THR A 130 -31.05 -10.68 -21.10
C THR A 130 -32.34 -11.52 -20.97
N ALA A 131 -32.96 -11.39 -19.78
CA ALA A 131 -34.38 -11.15 -19.49
C ALA A 131 -35.40 -12.31 -19.38
N ALA A 132 -36.15 -12.20 -18.27
CA ALA A 132 -37.56 -12.58 -18.02
C ALA A 132 -37.90 -14.03 -17.63
N SER A 133 -38.24 -14.24 -16.33
CA SER A 133 -39.57 -14.72 -15.87
C SER A 133 -39.58 -15.13 -14.38
N GLY A 134 -40.51 -14.58 -13.58
CA GLY A 134 -40.96 -15.11 -12.28
C GLY A 134 -40.30 -14.45 -11.07
N GLU A 135 -40.82 -13.36 -10.50
CA GLU A 135 -42.00 -13.27 -9.61
C GLU A 135 -41.94 -14.20 -8.39
N GLY A 136 -41.97 -13.60 -7.20
CA GLY A 136 -41.92 -14.30 -5.92
C GLY A 136 -41.69 -13.37 -4.74
N THR A 137 -42.48 -12.30 -4.66
CA THR A 137 -42.67 -11.51 -3.44
C THR A 137 -43.38 -12.37 -2.38
N SER A 138 -42.79 -12.50 -1.19
CA SER A 138 -43.56 -12.45 0.05
C SER A 138 -42.63 -12.16 1.23
N ALA A 139 -42.74 -10.92 1.71
CA ALA A 139 -42.41 -10.59 3.07
C ALA A 139 -43.42 -11.28 4.00
N THR A 140 -42.93 -12.02 4.99
CA THR A 140 -43.72 -12.35 6.17
C THR A 140 -42.95 -11.81 7.37
N THR A 141 -43.36 -10.63 7.79
CA THR A 141 -43.25 -10.19 9.17
C THR A 141 -44.05 -11.16 10.03
N ASP A 142 -43.44 -11.75 11.06
CA ASP A 142 -44.21 -12.20 12.19
C ASP A 142 -43.51 -11.78 13.50
N THR A 143 -44.33 -11.19 14.34
CA THR A 143 -44.01 -10.44 15.56
C THR A 143 -43.88 -11.41 16.73
N PRO A 144 -43.02 -11.16 17.74
CA PRO A 144 -42.93 -12.05 18.91
C PRO A 144 -44.19 -11.96 19.78
N ALA A 145 -44.79 -13.11 20.10
CA ALA A 145 -45.85 -13.25 21.09
C ALA A 145 -45.31 -13.90 22.37
N THR A 146 -45.72 -13.28 23.47
CA THR A 146 -45.47 -13.55 24.89
C THR A 146 -46.14 -14.85 25.35
N ASP A 147 -45.42 -15.66 26.12
CA ASP A 147 -45.83 -16.26 27.41
C ASP A 147 -44.59 -16.77 28.16
#